data_AF-A0A5C6RKQ1-F1
#
_entry.id   AF-A0A5C6RKQ1-F1
#
_cell.length_a   1.000
_cell.length_b   1.000
_cell.length_c   1.000
_cell.angle_alpha   90.00
_cell.angle_beta   90.00
_cell.angle_gamma   90.00
#
_symmetry.space_group_name_H-M   'P 1'
#
loop_
_entity.id
_entity.type
_entity.pdbx_description
1 polymer ?
#
loop_
_entity_poly.entity_id
_entity_poly.type
_entity_poly.pdbx_seq_one_letter_code
_entity_poly.pdbx_strand_id
1 'polypeptide(L)'
;MISENRMKIDLIGQSAIVAGFSIIALTGLLWPWGLLALGLLALWQAGSAFQLVVGCHYQGRQPYLYLFGLLALGTALSPWLGWAWLGLGAAATALAYFWNTIRDTCVVMRRPRSFWDI
;
A
#
# COMPACT_ATOMS: atom_id res chain seq x y z
N MET A 1 -10.81 -9.49 13.37
CA MET A 1 -9.51 -9.51 14.08
C MET A 1 -8.38 -9.58 13.07
N ILE A 2 -7.25 -8.92 13.32
CA ILE A 2 -6.11 -8.86 12.39
C ILE A 2 -5.08 -9.93 12.77
N SER A 3 -4.98 -11.04 12.03
CA SER A 3 -3.99 -12.07 12.38
C SER A 3 -2.54 -11.62 12.16
N GLU A 4 -1.62 -12.13 12.99
CA GLU A 4 -0.18 -11.86 12.85
C GLU A 4 0.35 -12.31 11.48
N ASN A 5 -0.06 -13.50 11.03
CA ASN A 5 0.35 -14.03 9.73
C ASN A 5 -0.10 -13.14 8.57
N ARG A 6 -1.31 -12.57 8.65
CA ARG A 6 -1.79 -11.61 7.64
C ARG A 6 -0.86 -10.41 7.54
N MET A 7 -0.49 -9.80 8.67
CA MET A 7 0.39 -8.63 8.69
C MET A 7 1.78 -8.95 8.15
N LYS A 8 2.33 -10.14 8.47
CA LYS A 8 3.61 -10.60 7.91
C LYS A 8 3.56 -10.77 6.39
N ILE A 9 2.53 -11.44 5.87
CA ILE A 9 2.36 -11.64 4.42
C ILE A 9 2.24 -10.28 3.71
N ASP A 10 1.44 -9.37 4.27
CA ASP A 10 1.25 -8.05 3.68
C ASP A 10 2.56 -7.23 3.68
N LEU A 11 3.29 -7.24 4.79
CA LEU A 11 4.58 -6.55 4.89
C LEU A 11 5.63 -7.14 3.94
N ILE A 12 5.72 -8.47 3.84
CA ILE A 12 6.65 -9.15 2.94
C ILE A 12 6.32 -8.79 1.48
N GLY A 13 5.05 -8.90 1.09
CA GLY A 13 4.59 -8.58 -0.26
C GLY A 13 4.91 -7.13 -0.64
N GLN A 14 4.57 -6.17 0.22
CA GLN A 14 4.89 -4.76 -0.03
C GLN A 14 6.40 -4.50 -0.07
N SER A 15 7.17 -5.11 0.83
CA SER A 15 8.63 -4.94 0.87
C SER A 15 9.29 -5.47 -0.40
N ALA A 16 8.84 -6.62 -0.91
CA ALA A 16 9.35 -7.18 -2.15
C ALA A 16 9.07 -6.26 -3.35
N ILE A 17 7.87 -5.70 -3.43
CA ILE A 17 7.48 -4.78 -4.51
C ILE A 17 8.27 -3.46 -4.40
N VAL A 18 8.42 -2.90 -3.20
CA VAL A 18 9.20 -1.67 -2.96
C VAL A 18 10.69 -1.87 -3.29
N ALA A 19 11.26 -3.02 -2.93
CA ALA A 19 12.62 -3.37 -3.30
C ALA A 19 12.78 -3.49 -4.82
N GLY A 20 11.86 -4.19 -5.49
CA GLY A 20 11.83 -4.29 -6.95
C GLY A 20 11.72 -2.92 -7.63
N PHE A 21 10.82 -2.06 -7.15
CA PHE A 21 10.70 -0.69 -7.64
C PHE A 21 12.00 0.11 -7.46
N SER A 22 12.65 -0.02 -6.31
CA SER A 22 13.92 0.67 -6.03
C SER A 22 15.03 0.24 -6.98
N ILE A 23 15.12 -1.06 -7.29
CA ILE A 23 16.09 -1.60 -8.27
C ILE A 23 15.79 -1.04 -9.68
N ILE A 24 14.51 -1.04 -10.09
CA ILE A 24 14.09 -0.47 -11.38
C ILE A 24 14.47 1.02 -11.47
N ALA A 25 14.27 1.77 -10.39
CA ALA A 25 14.61 3.19 -10.33
C ALA A 25 16.14 3.41 -10.45
N LEU A 26 16.95 2.65 -9.71
CA LEU A 26 18.41 2.76 -9.73
C LEU A 26 19.04 2.35 -11.05
N THR A 27 18.38 1.47 -11.81
CA THR A 27 18.84 1.01 -13.14
C THR A 27 18.34 1.89 -14.29
N GLY A 28 17.59 2.96 -14.00
CA GLY A 28 17.05 3.87 -15.01
C GLY A 28 15.91 3.27 -15.84
N LEU A 29 15.34 2.13 -15.43
CA LEU A 29 14.29 1.39 -16.14
C LEU A 29 12.87 1.81 -15.74
N LEU A 30 12.70 3.06 -15.27
CA LEU A 30 11.44 3.57 -14.72
C LEU A 30 10.26 3.48 -15.70
N TRP A 31 10.49 3.65 -17.00
CA TRP A 31 9.47 3.44 -18.02
C TRP A 31 9.77 2.16 -18.82
N PRO A 32 8.81 1.23 -18.98
CA PRO A 32 7.46 1.18 -18.39
C PRO A 32 7.41 0.50 -17.00
N TRP A 33 8.51 -0.11 -16.55
CA TRP A 33 8.52 -1.04 -15.43
C TRP A 33 8.22 -0.39 -14.07
N GLY A 34 8.62 0.87 -13.89
CA GLY A 34 8.31 1.63 -12.68
C GLY A 34 6.82 1.90 -12.53
N LEU A 35 6.10 2.18 -13.63
CA LEU A 35 4.64 2.30 -13.58
C LEU A 35 3.96 0.98 -13.23
N LEU A 36 4.44 -0.12 -13.82
CA LEU A 36 3.91 -1.45 -13.51
C LEU A 36 4.12 -1.80 -12.03
N ALA A 37 5.33 -1.59 -11.51
CA ALA A 37 5.64 -1.83 -10.10
C ALA A 37 4.83 -0.91 -9.15
N LEU A 38 4.68 0.37 -9.48
CA LEU A 38 3.85 1.30 -8.71
C LEU A 38 2.37 0.92 -8.75
N GLY A 39 1.86 0.50 -9.91
CA GLY A 39 0.48 0.03 -10.08
C GLY A 39 0.21 -1.25 -9.29
N LEU A 40 1.12 -2.23 -9.35
CA LEU A 40 1.03 -3.44 -8.53
C LEU A 40 1.05 -3.12 -7.03
N LEU A 41 1.94 -2.20 -6.60
CA LEU A 41 1.99 -1.76 -5.21
C LEU A 41 0.67 -1.10 -4.78
N ALA A 42 0.13 -0.19 -5.59
CA ALA A 42 -1.12 0.50 -5.29
C ALA A 42 -2.30 -0.49 -5.21
N LEU A 43 -2.40 -1.45 -6.14
CA LEU A 43 -3.42 -2.49 -6.11
C LEU A 43 -3.31 -3.37 -4.86
N TRP A 44 -2.10 -3.81 -4.52
CA TRP A 44 -1.84 -4.60 -3.33
C TRP A 44 -2.25 -3.84 -2.06
N GLN A 45 -1.84 -2.59 -1.94
CA GLN A 45 -2.13 -1.75 -0.78
C GLN A 45 -3.61 -1.40 -0.66
N ALA A 46 -4.28 -1.09 -1.78
CA ALA A 46 -5.73 -0.89 -1.80
C ALA A 46 -6.49 -2.15 -1.39
N GLY A 47 -6.08 -3.32 -1.89
CA GLY A 47 -6.63 -4.61 -1.50
C GLY A 47 -6.43 -4.92 -0.02
N SER A 48 -5.23 -4.67 0.52
CA SER A 48 -4.95 -4.83 1.95
C SER A 48 -5.79 -3.85 2.79
N ALA A 49 -5.93 -2.60 2.37
CA ALA A 49 -6.74 -1.60 3.05
C ALA A 49 -8.22 -2.02 3.09
N PHE A 50 -8.74 -2.53 1.97
CA PHE A 50 -10.12 -3.00 1.85
C PHE A 50 -10.37 -4.17 2.79
N GLN A 51 -9.48 -5.17 2.78
CA GLN A 51 -9.60 -6.32 3.67
C GLN A 51 -9.51 -5.92 5.16
N LEU A 52 -8.67 -4.95 5.52
CA LEU A 52 -8.58 -4.44 6.89
C LEU A 52 -9.84 -3.72 7.33
N VAL A 53 -10.39 -2.85 6.48
CA VAL A 53 -11.59 -2.06 6.80
C VAL A 53 -12.82 -2.95 6.86
N VAL A 54 -13.03 -3.78 5.84
CA VAL A 54 -14.25 -4.60 5.70
C VAL A 54 -14.15 -5.89 6.49
N GLY A 55 -13.04 -6.63 6.34
CA GLY A 55 -12.88 -7.95 6.96
C GLY A 55 -12.41 -7.90 8.41
N CYS A 56 -11.75 -6.82 8.85
CA CYS A 56 -11.25 -6.68 10.22
C CYS A 56 -11.86 -5.51 11.00
N HIS A 57 -12.79 -4.74 10.40
CA HIS A 57 -13.36 -3.52 10.98
C HIS A 57 -12.31 -2.50 11.46
N TYR A 58 -11.13 -2.50 10.83
CA TYR A 58 -10.02 -1.64 11.21
C TYR A 58 -10.12 -0.29 10.48
N GLN A 59 -10.81 0.66 11.12
CA GLN A 59 -11.10 1.99 10.56
C GLN A 59 -9.85 2.82 10.24
N GLY A 60 -8.71 2.53 10.87
CA GLY A 60 -7.44 3.25 10.65
C GLY A 60 -6.94 3.23 9.21
N ARG A 61 -7.44 2.30 8.36
CA ARG A 61 -7.06 2.21 6.93
C ARG A 61 -8.07 2.80 5.96
N GLN A 62 -9.21 3.27 6.44
CA GLN A 62 -10.24 3.87 5.61
C GLN A 62 -9.76 5.09 4.79
N PRO A 63 -8.93 6.01 5.32
CA PRO A 63 -8.43 7.14 4.54
C PRO A 63 -7.65 6.71 3.29
N TYR A 64 -6.94 5.59 3.35
CA TYR A 64 -6.16 5.09 2.22
C TYR A 64 -7.04 4.56 1.08
N LEU A 65 -8.21 3.99 1.40
CA LEU A 65 -9.17 3.61 0.36
C LEU A 65 -9.67 4.82 -0.42
N TYR A 66 -9.97 5.91 0.27
CA TYR A 66 -10.34 7.16 -0.39
C TYR A 66 -9.19 7.74 -1.21
N LEU A 67 -7.96 7.72 -0.68
CA LEU A 67 -6.79 8.21 -1.42
C LEU A 67 -6.50 7.37 -2.66
N PHE A 68 -6.53 6.05 -2.57
CA PHE A 68 -6.36 5.18 -3.74
C PHE A 68 -7.50 5.35 -4.75
N GLY A 69 -8.73 5.53 -4.29
CA GLY A 69 -9.88 5.85 -5.15
C GLY A 69 -9.71 7.19 -5.86
N LEU A 70 -9.31 8.25 -5.16
CA LEU A 70 -9.03 9.56 -5.73
C LEU A 70 -7.89 9.51 -6.74
N LEU A 71 -6.81 8.77 -6.45
CA LEU A 71 -5.71 8.58 -7.39
C LEU A 71 -6.16 7.82 -8.64
N ALA A 72 -7.00 6.79 -8.49
CA ALA A 72 -7.58 6.05 -9.61
C ALA A 72 -8.54 6.91 -10.46
N LEU A 73 -9.29 7.81 -9.85
CA LEU A 73 -10.07 8.81 -10.61
C LEU A 73 -9.15 9.83 -11.29
N GLY A 74 -8.08 10.23 -10.61
CA GLY A 74 -7.06 11.12 -11.12
C GLY A 74 -6.38 10.59 -12.38
N THR A 75 -6.14 9.28 -12.50
CA THR A 75 -5.58 8.69 -13.73
C THR A 75 -6.51 8.84 -14.93
N ALA A 76 -7.84 8.77 -14.74
CA ALA A 76 -8.80 9.04 -15.81
C ALA A 76 -8.79 10.51 -16.26
N LEU A 77 -8.49 11.43 -15.33
CA LEU A 77 -8.38 12.87 -15.59
C LEU A 77 -6.97 13.32 -15.97
N SER A 78 -6.02 12.39 -16.04
CA SER A 78 -4.61 12.63 -16.29
C SER A 78 -4.27 13.45 -17.54
N PRO A 79 -5.00 13.35 -18.68
CA PRO A 79 -4.74 14.21 -19.84
C PRO A 79 -4.79 15.71 -19.53
N TRP A 80 -5.48 16.11 -18.46
CA TRP A 80 -5.69 17.49 -18.03
C TRP A 80 -4.81 17.89 -16.83
N LEU A 81 -4.41 16.93 -15.99
CA LEU A 81 -3.67 17.15 -14.74
C LEU A 81 -2.15 16.90 -14.85
N GLY A 82 -1.72 16.18 -15.88
CA GLY A 82 -0.33 15.78 -16.08
C GLY A 82 0.06 14.54 -15.27
N TRP A 83 0.64 13.56 -15.95
CA TRP A 83 1.01 12.26 -15.39
C TRP A 83 2.02 12.33 -14.23
N ALA A 84 2.88 13.35 -14.21
CA ALA A 84 3.93 13.50 -13.20
C ALA A 84 3.37 13.71 -11.78
N TRP A 85 2.35 14.56 -11.63
CA TRP A 85 1.75 14.86 -10.32
C TRP A 85 1.01 13.66 -9.75
N LEU A 86 0.31 12.92 -10.61
CA LEU A 86 -0.36 11.67 -10.22
C LEU A 86 0.63 10.60 -9.80
N GLY A 87 1.74 10.45 -10.54
CA GLY A 87 2.82 9.53 -10.17
C GLY A 87 3.44 9.86 -8.82
N LEU A 88 3.74 11.14 -8.56
CA LEU A 88 4.26 11.59 -7.27
C LEU A 88 3.25 11.38 -6.13
N GLY A 89 1.98 11.72 -6.33
CA GLY A 89 0.92 11.49 -5.35
C GLY A 89 0.72 10.01 -5.02
N ALA A 90 0.77 9.15 -6.03
CA ALA A 90 0.70 7.71 -5.86
C ALA A 90 1.90 7.16 -5.09
N ALA A 91 3.13 7.57 -5.44
CA ALA A 91 4.33 7.17 -4.71
C ALA A 91 4.31 7.62 -3.25
N ALA A 92 3.92 8.88 -2.98
CA ALA A 92 3.82 9.41 -1.63
C ALA A 92 2.77 8.65 -0.79
N THR A 93 1.60 8.38 -1.37
CA THR A 93 0.53 7.60 -0.72
C THR A 93 1.00 6.18 -0.43
N ALA A 94 1.70 5.55 -1.39
CA ALA A 94 2.20 4.20 -1.24
C ALA A 94 3.26 4.07 -0.13
N LEU A 95 4.17 5.04 -0.03
CA LEU A 95 5.16 5.11 1.05
C LEU A 95 4.49 5.33 2.41
N ALA A 96 3.52 6.25 2.49
CA ALA A 96 2.78 6.49 3.73
C ALA A 96 2.00 5.23 4.17
N TYR A 97 1.39 4.51 3.23
CA TYR A 97 0.70 3.25 3.52
C TYR A 97 1.67 2.20 4.06
N PHE A 98 2.82 2.02 3.38
CA PHE A 98 3.85 1.06 3.75
C PHE A 98 4.41 1.33 5.16
N TRP A 99 4.69 2.60 5.48
CA TRP A 99 5.12 3.01 6.81
C TRP A 99 4.10 2.59 7.89
N ASN A 100 2.82 2.86 7.65
CA ASN A 100 1.79 2.44 8.58
C ASN A 100 1.66 0.91 8.65
N THR A 101 1.89 0.17 7.55
CA THR A 101 1.93 -1.31 7.56
C THR A 101 3.04 -1.82 8.47
N ILE A 102 4.24 -1.24 8.43
CA ILE A 102 5.32 -1.56 9.36
C ILE A 102 4.88 -1.30 10.80
N ARG A 103 4.35 -0.09 11.08
CA ARG A 103 3.90 0.29 12.43
C ARG A 103 2.86 -0.68 12.99
N ASP A 104 1.83 -0.98 12.21
CA ASP A 104 0.76 -1.88 12.61
C ASP A 104 1.29 -3.30 12.83
N THR A 105 2.21 -3.76 11.97
CA THR A 105 2.84 -5.08 12.12
C THR A 105 3.63 -5.16 13.42
N CYS A 106 4.43 -4.14 13.75
CA CYS A 106 5.15 -4.08 15.03
C CYS A 106 4.20 -4.10 16.24
N VAL A 107 3.07 -3.38 16.16
CA VAL A 107 2.06 -3.39 17.23
C VAL A 107 1.44 -4.78 17.38
N VAL A 108 1.06 -5.42 16.26
CA VAL A 108 0.44 -6.75 16.26
C VAL A 108 1.38 -7.80 16.84
N MET A 109 2.66 -7.79 16.44
CA MET A 109 3.67 -8.74 16.91
C MET A 109 4.04 -8.57 18.39
N ARG A 110 3.82 -7.39 18.98
CA ARG A 110 4.11 -7.11 20.39
C ARG A 110 2.95 -7.46 21.34
N ARG A 111 1.76 -7.82 20.83
CA ARG A 111 0.60 -8.15 21.68
C ARG A 111 0.58 -9.64 22.05
N PRO A 112 0.33 -10.00 23.32
CA PRO A 112 0.26 -11.40 23.75
C PRO A 112 -0.89 -12.14 23.04
N ARG A 113 -0.67 -13.41 22.71
CA ARG A 113 -1.60 -14.27 21.94
C ARG A 113 -3.03 -14.30 22.48
N SER A 114 -3.23 -14.13 23.78
CA SER A 114 -4.56 -14.15 24.43
C SER A 114 -5.50 -13.00 24.03
N PHE A 115 -4.98 -11.92 23.46
CA PHE A 115 -5.81 -10.81 22.93
C PHE A 115 -6.39 -11.09 21.55
N TRP A 116 -5.98 -12.20 20.91
CA TRP A 116 -6.34 -12.56 19.55
C TRP A 116 -7.40 -13.67 19.45
N ASP A 117 -7.85 -14.23 20.59
CA ASP A 117 -8.83 -15.32 20.69
C ASP A 117 -10.20 -14.90 21.27
N ILE A 118 -10.47 -13.60 21.47
CA ILE A 118 -11.76 -13.06 21.98
C ILE A 118 -12.34 -12.08 20.96
#